data_AF-A0A381F8S0-F1
#
_entry.id   AF-A0A381F8S0-F1
#
_cell.length_a   1.000
_cell.length_b   1.000
_cell.length_c   1.000
_cell.angle_alpha   90.00
_cell.angle_beta   90.00
_cell.angle_gamma   90.00
#
_symmetry.space_group_name_H-M   'P 1'
#
loop_
_entity.id
_entity.type
_entity.pdbx_description
1 polymer ?
#
loop_
_entity_poly.entity_id
_entity_poly.type
_entity_poly.pdbx_seq_one_letter_code
_entity_poly.pdbx_strand_id
1 'polypeptide(L)'
;MKNILLKSAEVIVFMSVMNFLLSVLTLNITNLPGGNFGMYPFLILIECLVVSIVAFLTVLIFKKRYNSILKIAILFQIIYVISLILSCFNPFKVDCVDNIFSLLLYVNSIIILLIIFLYSKIISSKNKKLS
;
A
#
# COMPACT_ATOMS: atom_id res chain seq x y z
N MET A 1 12.89 2.38 -23.76
CA MET A 1 11.85 2.68 -22.75
C MET A 1 11.72 1.48 -21.83
N LYS A 2 12.26 1.51 -20.60
CA LYS A 2 12.05 0.42 -19.63
C LYS A 2 10.55 0.26 -19.41
N ASN A 3 10.01 -0.96 -19.57
CA ASN A 3 8.57 -1.26 -19.54
C ASN A 3 7.88 -0.60 -18.34
N ILE A 4 7.17 0.51 -18.57
CA ILE A 4 6.43 1.25 -17.53
C ILE A 4 5.41 0.33 -16.86
N LEU A 5 4.78 -0.54 -17.65
CA LEU A 5 3.84 -1.55 -17.17
C LEU A 5 4.47 -2.55 -16.20
N LEU A 6 5.68 -3.02 -16.49
CA LEU A 6 6.40 -3.93 -15.61
C LEU A 6 6.75 -3.23 -14.29
N LYS A 7 7.30 -2.01 -14.37
CA LYS A 7 7.59 -1.21 -13.17
C LYS A 7 6.35 -0.92 -12.35
N SER A 8 5.22 -0.64 -12.98
CA SER A 8 3.97 -0.42 -12.24
C SER A 8 3.49 -1.69 -11.56
N ALA A 9 3.59 -2.84 -12.23
CA ALA A 9 3.24 -4.13 -11.63
C ALA A 9 4.14 -4.42 -10.42
N GLU A 10 5.46 -4.23 -10.55
CA GLU A 10 6.42 -4.41 -9.45
C GLU A 10 6.07 -3.55 -8.23
N VAL A 11 5.81 -2.25 -8.43
CA VAL A 11 5.47 -1.33 -7.33
C VAL A 11 4.15 -1.71 -6.66
N ILE A 12 3.12 -2.04 -7.45
CA ILE A 12 1.79 -2.38 -6.94
C ILE A 12 1.84 -3.70 -6.15
N VAL A 13 2.54 -4.72 -6.69
CA VAL A 13 2.73 -6.01 -6.00
C VAL A 13 3.51 -5.80 -4.72
N PHE A 14 4.61 -5.04 -4.76
CA PHE A 14 5.40 -4.74 -3.57
C PHE A 14 4.58 -4.06 -2.47
N MET A 15 3.80 -3.03 -2.82
CA MET A 15 2.96 -2.33 -1.85
C MET A 15 1.89 -3.24 -1.24
N SER A 16 1.28 -4.10 -2.04
CA SER A 16 0.26 -5.06 -1.58
C SER A 16 0.84 -6.07 -0.60
N VAL A 17 1.97 -6.68 -0.97
CA VAL A 17 2.67 -7.66 -0.11
C VAL A 17 3.14 -7.01 1.18
N MET A 18 3.69 -5.80 1.12
CA MET A 18 4.16 -5.11 2.33
C MET A 18 3.01 -4.73 3.26
N ASN A 19 1.86 -4.27 2.74
CA ASN A 19 0.70 -3.97 3.58
C ASN A 19 0.16 -5.23 4.26
N PHE A 20 0.15 -6.37 3.55
CA PHE A 20 -0.21 -7.66 4.13
C PHE A 20 0.80 -8.10 5.21
N LEU A 21 2.10 -8.08 4.94
CA LEU A 21 3.11 -8.51 5.90
C LEU A 21 3.11 -7.62 7.16
N LEU A 22 2.95 -6.31 6.98
CA LEU A 22 2.85 -5.39 8.11
C LEU A 22 1.56 -5.59 8.91
N SER A 23 0.44 -5.95 8.28
CA SER A 23 -0.79 -6.27 9.04
C SER A 23 -0.66 -7.56 9.85
N VAL A 24 0.02 -8.59 9.32
CA VAL A 24 0.40 -9.79 10.09
C VAL A 24 1.30 -9.42 11.27
N LEU A 25 2.32 -8.60 11.03
CA LEU A 25 3.23 -8.13 12.07
C LEU A 25 2.48 -7.34 13.15
N THR A 26 1.61 -6.41 12.76
CA THR A 26 0.78 -5.62 13.68
C THR A 26 -0.08 -6.54 14.53
N LEU A 27 -0.76 -7.51 13.94
CA LEU A 27 -1.56 -8.48 14.68
C LEU A 27 -0.72 -9.20 15.75
N ASN A 28 0.46 -9.68 15.37
CA ASN A 28 1.38 -10.37 16.27
C ASN A 28 1.90 -9.47 17.41
N ILE A 29 2.22 -8.20 17.12
CA ILE A 29 2.70 -7.24 18.13
C ILE A 29 1.59 -6.85 19.10
N THR A 30 0.36 -6.69 18.61
CA THR A 30 -0.79 -6.29 19.43
C THR A 30 -1.35 -7.40 20.32
N ASN A 31 -0.87 -8.64 20.17
CA ASN A 31 -1.36 -9.82 20.91
C ASN A 31 -2.90 -9.96 20.89
N LEU A 32 -3.54 -9.50 19.82
CA LEU A 32 -4.99 -9.62 19.66
C LEU A 32 -5.38 -11.10 19.52
N PRO A 33 -6.55 -11.50 20.04
CA PRO A 33 -6.95 -12.89 20.03
C PRO A 33 -7.13 -13.40 18.59
N GLY A 34 -6.53 -14.55 18.28
CA GLY A 34 -6.52 -15.12 16.92
C GLY A 34 -7.88 -15.55 16.37
N GLY A 35 -8.96 -15.50 17.17
CA GLY A 35 -10.33 -15.76 16.72
C GLY A 35 -10.81 -14.69 15.73
N ASN A 36 -11.53 -13.68 16.22
CA ASN A 36 -12.13 -12.65 15.38
C ASN A 36 -11.10 -11.83 14.57
N PHE A 37 -9.87 -11.68 15.08
CA PHE A 37 -8.83 -10.84 14.46
C PHE A 37 -7.86 -11.60 13.55
N GLY A 38 -7.81 -12.93 13.65
CA GLY A 38 -6.89 -13.75 12.85
C GLY A 38 -7.10 -13.62 11.34
N MET A 39 -8.32 -13.24 10.93
CA MET A 39 -8.67 -13.05 9.52
C MET A 39 -8.34 -11.66 8.98
N TYR A 40 -8.02 -10.68 9.83
CA TYR A 40 -7.80 -9.29 9.39
C TYR A 40 -6.68 -9.15 8.35
N PRO A 41 -5.51 -9.80 8.50
CA PRO A 41 -4.48 -9.74 7.46
C PRO A 41 -4.97 -10.26 6.10
N PHE A 42 -5.80 -11.30 6.08
CA PHE A 42 -6.37 -11.82 4.83
C PHE A 42 -7.38 -10.85 4.20
N LEU A 43 -8.17 -10.15 5.01
CA LEU A 43 -9.05 -9.08 4.52
C LEU A 43 -8.23 -7.95 3.88
N ILE A 44 -7.12 -7.55 4.52
CA ILE A 44 -6.19 -6.55 3.97
C ILE A 44 -5.54 -7.04 2.67
N LEU A 45 -5.22 -8.33 2.56
CA LEU A 45 -4.71 -8.90 1.30
C LEU A 45 -5.75 -8.81 0.18
N ILE A 46 -7.01 -9.18 0.44
CA ILE A 46 -8.11 -9.08 -0.53
C ILE A 46 -8.31 -7.62 -0.95
N GLU A 47 -8.32 -6.69 0.00
CA GLU A 47 -8.43 -5.26 -0.26
C GLU A 47 -7.27 -4.75 -1.13
N CYS A 48 -6.04 -5.17 -0.83
CA CYS A 48 -4.87 -4.85 -1.65
C CYS A 48 -4.98 -5.41 -3.07
N LEU A 49 -5.60 -6.57 -3.29
CA LEU A 49 -5.83 -7.11 -4.64
C LEU A 49 -6.81 -6.25 -5.43
N VAL A 50 -7.92 -5.83 -4.82
CA VAL A 50 -8.88 -4.92 -5.45
C VAL A 50 -8.22 -3.59 -5.81
N VAL A 51 -7.50 -2.99 -4.85
CA VAL A 51 -6.77 -1.74 -5.06
C VAL A 51 -5.71 -1.90 -6.14
N SER A 52 -5.00 -3.03 -6.18
CA SER A 52 -4.01 -3.33 -7.22
C SER A 52 -4.62 -3.31 -8.61
N ILE A 53 -5.78 -3.93 -8.80
CA ILE A 53 -6.47 -3.96 -10.09
C ILE A 53 -6.85 -2.54 -10.51
N VAL A 54 -7.49 -1.77 -9.62
CA VAL A 54 -7.92 -0.39 -9.91
C VAL A 54 -6.74 0.51 -10.21
N ALA A 55 -5.66 0.44 -9.42
CA ALA A 55 -4.44 1.21 -9.64
C ALA A 55 -3.78 0.84 -10.97
N PHE A 56 -3.68 -0.46 -11.28
CA PHE A 56 -3.07 -0.93 -12.53
C PHE A 56 -3.86 -0.48 -13.76
N LEU A 57 -5.20 -0.59 -13.74
CA LEU A 57 -6.06 -0.08 -14.80
C LEU A 57 -5.90 1.44 -14.98
N THR A 58 -5.82 2.18 -13.88
CA THR A 58 -5.61 3.63 -13.92
C THR A 58 -4.26 3.99 -14.56
N VAL A 59 -3.18 3.28 -14.20
CA VAL A 59 -1.86 3.45 -14.85
C VAL A 59 -1.93 3.09 -16.33
N LEU A 60 -2.68 2.06 -16.70
CA LEU A 60 -2.85 1.61 -18.09
C LEU A 60 -3.59 2.65 -18.95
N ILE A 61 -4.59 3.34 -18.41
CA ILE A 61 -5.31 4.42 -19.09
C ILE A 61 -4.41 5.66 -19.21
N PHE A 62 -3.71 6.02 -18.14
CA PHE A 62 -2.94 7.27 -18.06
C PHE A 62 -1.41 7.07 -18.14
N LYS A 63 -0.94 6.11 -18.96
CA LYS A 63 0.47 5.68 -19.06
C LYS A 63 1.47 6.84 -19.16
N LYS A 64 1.12 7.92 -19.89
CA LYS A 64 1.99 9.09 -20.08
C LYS A 64 2.20 9.90 -18.79
N ARG A 65 1.23 9.92 -17.88
CA ARG A 65 1.32 10.67 -16.61
C ARG A 65 2.07 9.91 -15.52
N TYR A 66 1.93 8.58 -15.50
CA TYR A 66 2.53 7.68 -14.50
C TYR A 66 3.89 7.13 -14.94
N ASN A 67 4.82 8.03 -15.27
CA ASN A 67 6.16 7.69 -15.75
C ASN A 67 7.20 7.45 -14.63
N SER A 68 6.84 7.66 -13.36
CA SER A 68 7.75 7.49 -12.22
C SER A 68 7.18 6.55 -11.17
N ILE A 69 8.08 5.81 -10.51
CA ILE A 69 7.79 4.87 -9.41
C ILE A 69 6.96 5.56 -8.31
N LEU A 70 7.39 6.77 -7.92
CA LEU A 70 6.75 7.56 -6.87
C LEU A 70 5.30 7.96 -7.23
N LYS A 71 5.01 8.32 -8.48
CA LYS A 71 3.63 8.64 -8.90
C LYS A 71 2.72 7.42 -8.84
N ILE A 72 3.24 6.24 -9.21
CA ILE A 72 2.50 4.97 -9.14
C ILE A 72 2.23 4.60 -7.68
N ALA A 73 3.23 4.76 -6.80
CA ALA A 73 3.07 4.49 -5.37
C ALA A 73 2.06 5.43 -4.70
N ILE A 74 2.09 6.73 -5.03
CA ILE A 74 1.10 7.70 -4.53
C ILE A 74 -0.31 7.33 -5.01
N LEU A 75 -0.46 6.92 -6.27
CA LEU A 75 -1.76 6.48 -6.79
C LEU A 75 -2.29 5.28 -6.02
N PHE A 76 -1.48 4.24 -5.84
CA PHE A 76 -1.85 3.07 -5.04
C PHE A 76 -2.25 3.49 -3.63
N GLN A 77 -1.44 4.33 -2.98
CA GLN A 77 -1.69 4.80 -1.62
C GLN A 77 -3.03 5.55 -1.51
N ILE A 78 -3.34 6.45 -2.44
CA ILE A 78 -4.61 7.20 -2.43
C ILE A 78 -5.79 6.23 -2.53
N ILE A 79 -5.75 5.30 -3.47
CA ILE A 79 -6.83 4.33 -3.66
C ILE A 79 -6.94 3.40 -2.43
N TYR A 80 -5.81 2.97 -1.88
CA TYR A 80 -5.76 2.12 -0.68
C TYR A 80 -6.36 2.80 0.54
N VAL A 81 -5.97 4.04 0.82
CA VAL A 81 -6.52 4.80 1.97
C VAL A 81 -8.01 5.06 1.80
N ILE A 82 -8.45 5.40 0.58
CA ILE A 82 -9.89 5.55 0.30
C ILE A 82 -10.62 4.22 0.56
N SER A 83 -10.06 3.10 0.09
CA SER A 83 -10.60 1.76 0.35
C SER A 83 -10.74 1.49 1.84
N LEU A 84 -9.68 1.71 2.64
CA LEU A 84 -9.71 1.51 4.09
C LEU A 84 -10.77 2.35 4.80
N ILE A 85 -10.99 3.59 4.35
CA ILE A 85 -12.01 4.49 4.91
C ILE A 85 -13.43 3.96 4.64
N LEU A 86 -13.65 3.41 3.44
CA LEU A 86 -14.94 2.84 3.03
C LEU A 86 -15.20 1.48 3.68
N SER A 87 -14.12 0.73 3.92
CA SER A 87 -14.12 -0.54 4.66
C SER A 87 -14.36 -0.34 6.16
N CYS A 88 -14.45 -1.44 6.92
CA CYS A 88 -14.57 -1.42 8.38
C CYS A 88 -13.24 -1.11 9.10
N PHE A 89 -12.20 -0.69 8.38
CA PHE A 89 -10.89 -0.34 8.96
C PHE A 89 -10.73 1.16 9.23
N ASN A 90 -11.82 1.93 9.22
CA ASN A 90 -11.78 3.36 9.51
C ASN A 90 -11.66 3.60 11.03
N PRO A 91 -10.52 4.14 11.52
CA PRO A 91 -10.30 4.35 12.96
C PRO A 91 -11.17 5.45 13.57
N PHE A 92 -11.91 6.23 12.76
CA PHE A 92 -12.77 7.33 13.21
C PHE A 92 -14.26 6.93 13.30
N LYS A 93 -14.62 5.70 12.93
CA LYS A 93 -15.98 5.18 13.13
C LYS A 93 -16.12 4.64 14.55
N VAL A 94 -17.14 5.11 15.26
CA VAL A 94 -17.43 4.75 16.66
C VAL A 94 -17.76 3.26 16.84
N ASP A 95 -18.26 2.61 15.78
CA ASP A 95 -18.68 1.21 15.82
C ASP A 95 -17.57 0.20 15.46
N CYS A 96 -16.36 0.66 15.17
CA CYS A 96 -15.23 -0.23 14.86
C CYS A 96 -14.57 -0.67 16.16
N VAL A 97 -14.68 -1.98 16.45
CA VAL A 97 -14.33 -2.61 17.72
C VAL A 97 -12.85 -2.40 18.12
N ASP A 98 -11.95 -2.06 17.17
CA ASP A 98 -10.51 -1.89 17.43
C ASP A 98 -9.87 -0.74 16.65
N ASN A 99 -10.03 0.46 17.19
CA ASN A 99 -9.44 1.70 16.65
C ASN A 99 -7.90 1.65 16.57
N ILE A 100 -7.24 0.90 17.46
CA ILE A 100 -5.77 0.82 17.50
C ILE A 100 -5.21 0.02 16.31
N PHE A 101 -5.77 -1.16 16.03
CA PHE A 101 -5.34 -1.96 14.88
C PHE A 101 -5.55 -1.20 13.57
N SER A 102 -6.74 -0.60 13.44
CA SER A 102 -7.10 0.24 12.30
C SER A 102 -6.12 1.41 12.12
N LEU A 103 -5.79 2.15 13.20
CA LEU A 103 -4.80 3.22 13.15
C LEU A 103 -3.42 2.72 12.70
N LEU A 104 -2.98 1.56 13.20
CA LEU A 104 -1.70 0.96 12.83
C LEU A 104 -1.65 0.58 11.34
N LEU A 105 -2.75 0.14 10.73
CA LEU A 105 -2.79 -0.08 9.28
C LEU A 105 -2.52 1.19 8.48
N TYR A 106 -3.05 2.33 8.92
CA TYR A 106 -2.78 3.62 8.27
C TYR A 106 -1.31 4.01 8.43
N VAL A 107 -0.76 3.86 9.64
CA VAL A 107 0.67 4.11 9.91
C VAL A 107 1.55 3.22 9.05
N ASN A 108 1.24 1.92 8.95
CA ASN A 108 1.95 0.95 8.11
C ASN A 108 1.95 1.40 6.64
N SER A 109 0.81 1.85 6.13
CA SER A 109 0.70 2.33 4.74
C SER A 109 1.59 3.57 4.47
N ILE A 110 1.69 4.49 5.44
CA ILE A 110 2.57 5.66 5.37
C ILE A 110 4.04 5.21 5.38
N ILE A 111 4.40 4.25 6.24
CA ILE A 111 5.76 3.69 6.29
C ILE A 111 6.15 3.10 4.93
N ILE A 112 5.27 2.31 4.31
CA ILE A 112 5.52 1.73 2.99
C ILE A 112 5.75 2.81 1.93
N LEU A 113 4.94 3.88 1.94
CA LEU A 113 5.12 5.01 1.03
C LEU A 113 6.49 5.68 1.23
N LEU A 114 6.92 5.87 2.49
CA LEU A 114 8.23 6.44 2.82
C LEU A 114 9.39 5.56 2.34
N ILE A 115 9.27 4.23 2.47
CA ILE A 115 10.27 3.29 1.94
C ILE A 115 10.42 3.47 0.43
N ILE A 116 9.31 3.54 -0.30
CA ILE A 116 9.34 3.74 -1.76
C ILE A 116 9.89 5.11 -2.13
N PHE A 117 9.55 6.15 -1.36
CA PHE A 117 10.08 7.50 -1.55
C PHE A 117 11.60 7.52 -1.43
N LEU A 118 12.15 6.95 -0.36
CA LEU A 118 13.59 6.87 -0.12
C LEU A 118 14.28 6.05 -1.23
N TYR A 119 13.71 4.91 -1.60
CA TYR A 119 14.21 4.09 -2.70
C TYR A 119 14.27 4.86 -4.03
N SER A 120 13.19 5.58 -4.37
CA SER A 120 13.13 6.40 -5.57
C SER A 120 14.17 7.53 -5.55
N LYS A 121 14.43 8.13 -4.38
CA LYS A 121 15.44 9.18 -4.20
C LYS A 121 16.86 8.64 -4.39
N ILE A 122 17.17 7.45 -3.87
CA ILE A 122 18.48 6.78 -4.02
C ILE A 122 18.76 6.42 -5.48
N ILE A 123 17.77 5.90 -6.21
CA ILE A 123 17.94 5.59 -7.64
C ILE A 123 18.18 6.88 -8.44
N SER A 124 17.43 7.93 -8.14
CA SER A 124 17.57 9.20 -8.85
C SER A 124 18.93 9.86 -8.60
N SER A 125 19.51 9.73 -7.39
CA SER A 125 20.83 10.29 -7.09
C SER A 125 21.95 9.51 -7.76
N LYS A 126 21.83 8.18 -7.87
CA LYS A 126 22.81 7.32 -8.55
C LYS A 126 22.90 7.63 -10.05
N ASN A 127 21.77 7.85 -10.72
CA ASN A 127 21.77 8.20 -12.14
C ASN A 127 22.40 9.56 -12.45
N LYS A 128 22.33 10.53 -11.53
CA LYS A 128 22.98 11.85 -11.70
C LYS A 128 24.50 11.82 -11.53
N LYS A 129 25.05 10.82 -10.84
CA LYS A 129 26.51 10.66 -10.66
C LYS A 129 27.19 9.90 -11.80
N LEU A 130 26.40 9.32 -12.71
CA LEU A 130 26.86 8.50 -13.83
C LEU A 130 26.73 9.20 -15.20
N SER A 131 26.21 10.43 -15.23
CA SER A 131 26.14 11.31 -16.41
C SER A 131 27.14 12.45 -16.26
#